data_AF-A0AAX0WQH7-F1
#
_entry.id   AF-A0AAX0WQH7-F1
#
_cell.length_a   1.000
_cell.length_b   1.000
_cell.length_c   1.000
_cell.angle_alpha   90.00
_cell.angle_beta   90.00
_cell.angle_gamma   90.00
#
_symmetry.space_group_name_H-M   'P 1'
#
loop_
_entity.id
_entity.type
_entity.pdbx_description
1 polymer ?
#
loop_
_entity_poly.entity_id
_entity_poly.type
_entity_poly.pdbx_seq_one_letter_code
_entity_poly.pdbx_strand_id
1 'polypeptide(L)'
;MSTNQRLVWNFEFAPKANLPLAHFEDKKDEQLKWEIRYFWPDNETIILNTIDNSLLELANYKQKLREDCYYLLPGQNYNIKKRREQLLYKPLLKQINHAVGYGRKIILERTQDQVLSPQLQEMVQQVEKEGIEVFVKKEALIYKLPTQPKVKIELARLEVLQKIYFSVCIEGKSLQLVETISKHLLDEPVSCEYVTFLKNLLQL
;
A
#
# COMPACT_ATOMS: atom_id res chain seq x y z
N MET A 1 33.39 -3.28 6.42
CA MET A 1 32.09 -3.51 5.74
C MET A 1 31.03 -2.99 6.69
N SER A 2 30.20 -2.05 6.25
CA SER A 2 29.13 -1.55 7.11
C SER A 2 28.00 -2.58 7.14
N THR A 3 27.61 -3.04 8.32
CA THR A 3 26.57 -4.06 8.53
C THR A 3 25.19 -3.45 8.38
N ASN A 4 24.23 -4.21 7.84
CA ASN A 4 22.82 -3.80 7.81
C ASN A 4 22.32 -3.52 9.23
N GLN A 5 21.43 -2.54 9.37
CA GLN A 5 20.78 -2.22 10.62
C GLN A 5 19.33 -2.72 10.62
N ARG A 6 19.00 -3.64 11.53
CA ARG A 6 17.62 -4.07 11.72
C ARG A 6 16.79 -2.98 12.40
N LEU A 7 15.62 -2.68 11.83
CA LEU A 7 14.68 -1.69 12.37
C LEU A 7 13.56 -2.37 13.15
N VAL A 8 12.74 -3.18 12.46
CA VAL A 8 11.57 -3.86 13.03
C VAL A 8 11.20 -5.08 12.20
N TRP A 9 10.67 -6.12 12.85
CA TRP A 9 10.34 -7.40 12.19
C TRP A 9 11.51 -7.91 11.33
N ASN A 10 11.26 -8.17 10.04
CA ASN A 10 12.26 -8.60 9.07
C ASN A 10 12.84 -7.44 8.22
N PHE A 11 12.54 -6.19 8.56
CA PHE A 11 13.05 -5.03 7.84
C PHE A 11 14.43 -4.62 8.37
N GLU A 12 15.40 -4.63 7.45
CA GLU A 12 16.75 -4.16 7.66
C GLU A 12 17.08 -3.05 6.67
N PHE A 13 18.00 -2.19 7.06
CA PHE A 13 18.49 -1.10 6.24
C PHE A 13 19.97 -1.27 5.93
N ALA A 14 20.28 -1.43 4.65
CA ALA A 14 21.63 -1.36 4.13
C ALA A 14 22.09 0.10 4.04
N PRO A 15 23.31 0.40 4.47
CA PRO A 15 23.88 1.74 4.39
C PRO A 15 24.05 2.13 2.91
N LYS A 16 23.40 3.21 2.50
CA LYS A 16 23.54 3.83 1.18
C LYS A 16 23.73 5.34 1.35
N ALA A 17 24.02 6.03 0.25
CA ALA A 17 24.17 7.49 0.27
C ALA A 17 22.85 8.17 0.66
N ASN A 18 22.92 9.13 1.57
CA ASN A 18 21.80 10.01 1.89
C ASN A 18 21.39 10.79 0.65
N LEU A 19 20.11 10.74 0.32
CA LEU A 19 19.53 11.54 -0.76
C LEU A 19 19.13 12.92 -0.22
N PRO A 20 19.25 13.99 -1.04
CA PRO A 20 18.77 15.31 -0.65
C PRO A 20 17.24 15.39 -0.81
N LEU A 21 16.50 14.56 -0.06
CA LEU A 21 15.05 14.39 -0.20
C LEU A 21 14.25 15.69 -0.04
N ALA A 22 14.76 16.65 0.73
CA ALA A 22 14.14 17.95 0.89
C ALA A 22 14.09 18.78 -0.41
N HIS A 23 14.98 18.49 -1.37
CA HIS A 23 15.01 19.12 -2.69
C HIS A 23 14.21 18.33 -3.73
N PHE A 24 13.57 17.22 -3.35
CA PHE A 24 12.77 16.43 -4.26
C PHE A 24 11.40 17.08 -4.38
N GLU A 25 11.29 17.92 -5.40
CA GLU A 25 10.10 18.68 -5.76
C GLU A 25 9.51 18.20 -7.08
N ASP A 26 8.19 18.10 -7.15
CA ASP A 26 7.46 17.81 -8.38
C ASP A 26 6.04 18.38 -8.34
N LYS A 27 5.35 18.34 -9.47
CA LYS A 27 3.93 18.67 -9.58
C LYS A 27 3.07 17.61 -8.90
N LYS A 28 2.07 18.09 -8.17
CA LYS A 28 1.07 17.26 -7.52
C LYS A 28 -0.02 16.87 -8.51
N ASP A 29 -0.36 15.59 -8.53
CA ASP A 29 -1.57 15.03 -9.11
C ASP A 29 -2.75 15.22 -8.13
N GLU A 30 -3.68 16.10 -8.49
CA GLU A 30 -4.83 16.40 -7.65
C GLU A 30 -5.81 15.23 -7.56
N GLN A 31 -5.92 14.42 -8.61
CA GLN A 31 -6.95 13.40 -8.75
C GLN A 31 -6.48 12.04 -8.24
N LEU A 32 -5.24 11.67 -8.53
CA LEU A 32 -4.70 10.34 -8.23
C LEU A 32 -3.80 10.36 -7.01
N LYS A 33 -3.79 9.24 -6.29
CA LYS A 33 -2.77 8.91 -5.31
C LYS A 33 -2.01 7.69 -5.82
N TRP A 34 -0.75 7.91 -6.13
CA TRP A 34 0.15 6.90 -6.68
C TRP A 34 0.71 6.04 -5.57
N GLU A 35 0.76 4.72 -5.81
CA GLU A 35 1.31 3.73 -4.89
C GLU A 35 2.15 2.72 -5.67
N ILE A 36 3.31 2.35 -5.12
CA ILE A 36 4.06 1.15 -5.49
C ILE A 36 4.16 0.30 -4.23
N ARG A 37 3.82 -0.98 -4.34
CA ARG A 37 3.75 -1.88 -3.20
C ARG A 37 4.43 -3.20 -3.50
N TYR A 38 5.09 -3.72 -2.48
CA TYR A 38 5.85 -4.95 -2.49
C TYR A 38 5.39 -5.86 -1.36
N PHE A 39 5.59 -7.16 -1.52
CA PHE A 39 5.21 -8.18 -0.56
C PHE A 39 6.28 -9.27 -0.47
N TRP A 40 6.50 -9.77 0.74
CA TRP A 40 7.41 -10.87 1.02
C TRP A 40 6.77 -11.85 2.01
N PRO A 41 7.11 -13.15 1.94
CA PRO A 41 6.80 -14.11 3.00
C PRO A 41 7.61 -13.82 4.28
N ASP A 42 7.23 -14.46 5.39
CA ASP A 42 7.81 -14.20 6.71
C ASP A 42 9.21 -14.79 6.94
N ASN A 43 9.65 -15.69 6.06
CA ASN A 43 10.98 -16.30 6.10
C ASN A 43 12.05 -15.47 5.37
N GLU A 44 11.69 -14.36 4.74
CA GLU A 44 12.62 -13.50 4.02
C GLU A 44 13.06 -12.29 4.85
N THR A 45 14.36 -11.98 4.83
CA THR A 45 14.89 -10.72 5.35
C THR A 45 14.76 -9.65 4.27
N ILE A 46 14.16 -8.51 4.59
CA ILE A 46 13.87 -7.45 3.64
C ILE A 46 14.87 -6.33 3.84
N ILE A 47 15.78 -6.18 2.88
CA ILE A 47 16.84 -5.19 2.92
C ILE A 47 16.40 -3.97 2.11
N LEU A 48 16.23 -2.84 2.81
CA LEU A 48 15.95 -1.53 2.24
C LEU A 48 17.23 -0.71 2.22
N ASN A 49 17.37 0.21 1.29
CA ASN A 49 18.48 1.16 1.30
C ASN A 49 18.18 2.35 2.20
N THR A 50 19.12 2.74 3.06
CA THR A 50 19.01 3.99 3.84
C THR A 50 19.16 5.19 2.91
N ILE A 51 18.02 5.76 2.48
CA ILE A 51 17.99 6.99 1.68
C ILE A 51 17.95 8.26 2.55
N ASP A 52 17.64 8.10 3.84
CA ASP A 52 17.61 9.13 4.88
C ASP A 52 17.82 8.44 6.23
N ASN A 53 18.79 8.92 7.03
CA ASN A 53 19.10 8.34 8.33
C ASN A 53 17.92 8.36 9.32
N SER A 54 16.98 9.31 9.18
CA SER A 54 15.79 9.37 10.04
C SER A 54 14.83 8.18 9.84
N LEU A 55 14.99 7.40 8.76
CA LEU A 55 14.30 6.12 8.56
C LEU A 55 14.72 5.05 9.57
N LEU A 56 15.91 5.19 10.17
CA LEU A 56 16.44 4.24 11.15
C LEU A 56 15.88 4.46 12.55
N GLU A 57 15.13 5.54 12.76
CA GLU A 57 14.57 5.92 14.06
C GLU A 57 13.07 5.62 14.13
N LEU A 58 12.70 4.57 14.88
CA LEU A 58 11.30 4.16 15.06
C LEU A 58 10.40 5.28 15.59
N ALA A 59 10.94 6.21 16.38
CA ALA A 59 10.21 7.36 16.92
C ALA A 59 9.63 8.27 15.82
N ASN A 60 10.19 8.25 14.60
CA ASN A 60 9.72 9.04 13.48
C ASN A 60 8.53 8.40 12.74
N TYR A 61 8.15 7.17 13.09
CA TYR A 61 7.06 6.44 12.43
C TYR A 61 5.75 6.59 13.19
N LYS A 62 4.67 6.77 12.43
CA LYS A 62 3.30 6.61 12.96
C LYS A 62 2.86 5.17 12.84
N GLN A 63 2.62 4.51 13.97
CA GLN A 63 2.02 3.18 14.01
C GLN A 63 0.51 3.21 13.72
N LYS A 64 0.02 2.19 13.02
CA LYS A 64 -1.41 1.94 12.80
C LYS A 64 -1.72 0.45 12.81
N LEU A 65 -2.75 0.07 13.56
CA LEU A 65 -3.36 -1.25 13.54
C LEU A 65 -4.67 -1.19 12.75
N ARG A 66 -4.91 -2.18 11.89
CA ARG A 66 -6.09 -2.28 11.03
C ARG A 66 -6.49 -3.73 10.87
N GLU A 67 -7.79 -3.95 10.87
CA GLU A 67 -8.42 -5.22 10.49
C GLU A 67 -9.40 -4.89 9.36
N ASP A 68 -9.27 -5.63 8.28
CA ASP A 68 -10.05 -5.46 7.06
C ASP A 68 -10.58 -6.83 6.62
N CYS A 69 -11.82 -6.90 6.14
CA CYS A 69 -12.30 -8.01 5.33
C CYS A 69 -12.35 -7.56 3.87
N TYR A 70 -11.48 -8.10 3.01
CA TYR A 70 -11.46 -7.82 1.58
C TYR A 70 -12.48 -8.69 0.85
N TYR A 71 -13.11 -8.14 -0.18
CA TYR A 71 -14.04 -8.88 -1.05
C TYR A 71 -13.41 -9.02 -2.43
N LEU A 72 -12.99 -10.23 -2.77
CA LEU A 72 -12.30 -10.53 -4.02
C LEU A 72 -13.26 -11.20 -5.00
N LEU A 73 -13.24 -10.73 -6.25
CA LEU A 73 -14.01 -11.33 -7.34
C LEU A 73 -13.01 -11.93 -8.34
N PRO A 74 -13.13 -13.20 -8.78
CA PRO A 74 -12.15 -13.82 -9.66
C PRO A 74 -11.86 -12.98 -10.93
N GLY A 75 -12.91 -12.54 -11.63
CA GLY A 75 -12.77 -11.78 -12.88
C GLY A 75 -12.56 -10.27 -12.74
N GLN A 76 -12.55 -9.70 -11.52
CA GLN A 76 -12.49 -8.24 -11.32
C GLN A 76 -11.49 -7.85 -10.23
N ASN A 77 -10.72 -6.79 -10.43
CA ASN A 77 -9.69 -6.32 -9.47
C ASN A 77 -10.18 -5.12 -8.64
N TYR A 78 -11.41 -5.17 -8.15
CA TYR A 78 -11.92 -4.12 -7.28
C TYR A 78 -11.23 -4.15 -5.91
N ASN A 79 -10.71 -3.00 -5.48
CA ASN A 79 -10.16 -2.84 -4.13
C ASN A 79 -11.29 -2.48 -3.16
N ILE A 80 -12.10 -3.49 -2.85
CA ILE A 80 -13.26 -3.40 -1.96
C ILE A 80 -12.94 -4.11 -0.65
N LYS A 81 -13.28 -3.46 0.45
CA LYS A 81 -13.15 -4.06 1.78
C LYS A 81 -14.12 -3.47 2.78
N LYS A 82 -14.49 -4.28 3.75
CA LYS A 82 -15.19 -3.87 4.95
C LYS A 82 -14.19 -3.55 6.06
N ARG A 83 -14.38 -2.40 6.71
CA ARG A 83 -13.60 -1.97 7.88
C ARG A 83 -14.52 -1.30 8.88
N ARG A 84 -14.54 -1.79 10.13
CA ARG A 84 -15.42 -1.26 11.19
C ARG A 84 -16.86 -1.15 10.69
N GLU A 85 -17.36 -2.25 10.18
CA GLU A 85 -18.66 -2.39 9.52
C GLU A 85 -18.87 -1.64 8.21
N GLN A 86 -17.99 -0.71 7.81
CA GLN A 86 -18.17 0.06 6.59
C GLN A 86 -17.59 -0.60 5.35
N LEU A 87 -18.41 -0.79 4.30
CA LEU A 87 -17.95 -1.22 2.98
C LEU A 87 -17.32 -0.05 2.20
N LEU A 88 -16.07 -0.22 1.78
CA LEU A 88 -15.24 0.83 1.20
C LEU A 88 -14.66 0.37 -0.13
N TYR A 89 -14.75 1.22 -1.14
CA TYR A 89 -14.12 1.02 -2.44
C TYR A 89 -13.01 2.06 -2.67
N LYS A 90 -11.85 1.59 -3.13
CA LYS A 90 -10.76 2.45 -3.58
C LYS A 90 -10.57 2.26 -5.09
N PRO A 91 -11.10 3.16 -5.94
CA PRO A 91 -11.07 2.97 -7.38
C PRO A 91 -9.64 3.03 -7.90
N LEU A 92 -9.23 1.98 -8.62
CA LEU A 92 -8.03 2.01 -9.44
C LEU A 92 -8.37 2.75 -10.73
N LEU A 93 -7.76 3.90 -10.96
CA LEU A 93 -8.09 4.77 -12.10
C LEU A 93 -7.00 4.73 -13.17
N LYS A 94 -5.76 4.45 -12.78
CA LYS A 94 -4.63 4.38 -13.70
C LYS A 94 -3.60 3.38 -13.22
N GLN A 95 -2.87 2.78 -14.16
CA GLN A 95 -1.68 1.99 -13.89
C GLN A 95 -0.62 2.39 -14.92
N ILE A 96 0.59 2.67 -14.44
CA ILE A 96 1.76 2.95 -15.27
C ILE A 96 2.90 2.11 -14.72
N ASN A 97 3.46 1.22 -15.55
CA ASN A 97 4.50 0.29 -15.14
C ASN A 97 4.09 -0.46 -13.84
N HIS A 98 4.86 -0.24 -12.78
CA HIS A 98 4.74 -0.83 -11.45
C HIS A 98 3.88 0.00 -10.48
N ALA A 99 3.45 1.20 -10.89
CA ALA A 99 2.71 2.15 -10.06
C ALA A 99 1.22 2.15 -10.37
N VAL A 100 0.42 2.19 -9.31
CA VAL A 100 -1.05 2.24 -9.38
C VAL A 100 -1.56 3.59 -8.87
N GLY A 101 -2.39 4.24 -9.67
CA GLY A 101 -3.01 5.52 -9.40
C GLY A 101 -4.44 5.32 -8.93
N TYR A 102 -4.69 5.52 -7.64
CA TYR A 102 -6.01 5.38 -7.05
C TYR A 102 -6.75 6.71 -6.93
N GLY A 103 -8.05 6.68 -7.17
CA GLY A 103 -8.94 7.80 -6.89
C GLY A 103 -9.32 7.92 -5.40
N ARG A 104 -10.22 8.86 -5.12
CA ARG A 104 -10.76 9.05 -3.77
C ARG A 104 -11.54 7.80 -3.35
N LYS A 105 -11.36 7.39 -2.10
CA LYS A 105 -12.14 6.31 -1.50
C LYS A 105 -13.64 6.66 -1.46
N ILE A 106 -14.47 5.71 -1.83
CA ILE A 106 -15.93 5.79 -1.85
C ILE A 106 -16.48 4.85 -0.76
N ILE A 107 -17.51 5.29 -0.03
CA ILE A 107 -18.27 4.44 0.90
C ILE A 107 -19.39 3.81 0.07
N LEU A 108 -19.51 2.48 0.11
CA LEU A 108 -20.46 1.71 -0.70
C LEU A 108 -21.76 1.37 0.06
N GLU A 109 -22.02 2.06 1.16
CA GLU A 109 -23.24 1.86 1.95
C GLU A 109 -24.32 2.86 1.52
N ARG A 110 -25.57 2.39 1.50
CA ARG A 110 -26.72 3.29 1.36
C ARG A 110 -26.95 3.98 2.71
N THR A 111 -26.48 5.20 2.86
CA THR A 111 -27.04 6.09 3.88
C THR A 111 -28.29 6.77 3.32
N GLN A 112 -29.20 7.21 4.19
CA GLN A 112 -30.47 7.84 3.77
C GLN A 112 -30.26 9.03 2.80
N ASP A 113 -29.07 9.64 2.81
CA ASP A 113 -28.72 10.83 2.01
C ASP A 113 -27.79 10.56 0.80
N GLN A 114 -27.31 9.31 0.59
CA GLN A 114 -26.42 8.98 -0.54
C GLN A 114 -27.00 7.90 -1.44
N VAL A 115 -27.51 8.34 -2.58
CA VAL A 115 -27.84 7.45 -3.70
C VAL A 115 -26.55 7.10 -4.43
N LEU A 116 -26.14 5.84 -4.34
CA LEU A 116 -25.04 5.30 -5.14
C LEU A 116 -25.40 5.35 -6.63
N SER A 117 -24.43 5.64 -7.50
CA SER A 117 -24.64 5.54 -8.94
C SER A 117 -24.98 4.09 -9.33
N PRO A 118 -25.72 3.86 -10.44
CA PRO A 118 -26.09 2.50 -10.88
C PRO A 118 -24.89 1.54 -10.94
N GLN A 119 -23.76 1.99 -11.46
CA GLN A 119 -22.52 1.21 -11.54
C GLN A 119 -22.00 0.75 -10.18
N LEU A 120 -22.09 1.60 -9.14
CA LEU A 120 -21.66 1.25 -7.79
C LEU A 120 -22.66 0.30 -7.13
N GLN A 121 -23.96 0.41 -7.45
CA GLN A 121 -24.97 -0.53 -6.97
C GLN A 121 -24.78 -1.92 -7.55
N GLU A 122 -24.53 -2.03 -8.86
CA GLU A 122 -24.20 -3.29 -9.54
C GLU A 122 -22.94 -3.94 -8.94
N MET A 123 -21.91 -3.12 -8.67
CA MET A 123 -20.68 -3.58 -8.03
C MET A 123 -20.94 -4.16 -6.63
N VAL A 124 -21.77 -3.49 -5.81
CA VAL A 124 -22.15 -3.99 -4.48
C VAL A 124 -22.90 -5.31 -4.59
N GLN A 125 -23.90 -5.40 -5.49
CA GLN A 125 -24.65 -6.63 -5.72
C GLN A 125 -23.76 -7.78 -6.17
N GLN A 126 -22.78 -7.50 -7.05
CA GLN A 126 -21.82 -8.51 -7.49
C GLN A 126 -20.95 -8.99 -6.33
N VAL A 127 -20.44 -8.07 -5.51
CA VAL A 127 -19.65 -8.41 -4.31
C VAL A 127 -20.46 -9.25 -3.33
N GLU A 128 -21.72 -8.92 -3.09
CA GLU A 128 -22.60 -9.69 -2.18
C GLU A 128 -22.87 -11.11 -2.69
N LYS A 129 -22.94 -11.29 -4.02
CA LYS A 129 -23.28 -12.57 -4.64
C LYS A 129 -22.06 -13.47 -4.87
N GLU A 130 -20.93 -12.88 -5.28
CA GLU A 130 -19.76 -13.60 -5.83
C GLU A 130 -18.48 -13.33 -5.05
N GLY A 131 -18.50 -12.39 -4.10
CA GLY A 131 -17.32 -11.96 -3.36
C GLY A 131 -16.76 -13.05 -2.46
N ILE A 132 -15.48 -13.35 -2.63
CA ILE A 132 -14.72 -14.21 -1.73
C ILE A 132 -14.11 -13.33 -0.64
N GLU A 133 -14.51 -13.58 0.60
CA GLU A 133 -14.03 -12.83 1.76
C GLU A 133 -12.61 -13.26 2.17
N VAL A 134 -11.73 -12.29 2.36
CA VAL A 134 -10.37 -12.50 2.87
C VAL A 134 -10.11 -11.55 4.02
N PHE A 135 -9.99 -12.12 5.22
CA PHE A 135 -9.65 -11.35 6.41
C PHE A 135 -8.15 -11.06 6.47
N VAL A 136 -7.83 -9.80 6.78
CA VAL A 136 -6.47 -9.27 6.81
C VAL A 136 -6.29 -8.45 8.07
N LYS A 137 -5.38 -8.88 8.96
CA LYS A 137 -4.85 -8.02 10.02
C LYS A 137 -3.59 -7.33 9.52
N LYS A 138 -3.44 -6.05 9.82
CA LYS A 138 -2.29 -5.25 9.43
C LYS A 138 -1.79 -4.39 10.58
N GLU A 139 -0.52 -4.56 10.88
CA GLU A 139 0.27 -3.60 11.63
C GLU A 139 1.17 -2.82 10.67
N ALA A 140 1.16 -1.50 10.76
CA ALA A 140 1.90 -0.65 9.83
C ALA A 140 2.65 0.48 10.56
N LEU A 141 3.90 0.70 10.16
CA LEU A 141 4.71 1.86 10.51
C LEU A 141 4.78 2.79 9.30
N ILE A 142 4.36 4.04 9.48
CA ILE A 142 4.28 5.02 8.38
C ILE A 142 5.22 6.18 8.67
N TYR A 143 6.21 6.33 7.79
CA TYR A 143 7.12 7.48 7.77
C TYR A 143 6.73 8.44 6.65
N LYS A 144 6.83 9.74 6.92
CA LYS A 144 6.57 10.80 5.93
C LYS A 144 7.90 11.42 5.53
N LEU A 145 8.27 11.29 4.26
CA LEU A 145 9.49 11.88 3.73
C LEU A 145 9.33 13.41 3.61
N PRO A 146 10.44 14.16 3.71
CA PRO A 146 10.43 15.61 3.60
C PRO A 146 10.32 16.13 2.14
N THR A 147 9.62 15.41 1.26
CA THR A 147 9.44 15.79 -0.16
C THR A 147 8.25 16.72 -0.38
N GLN A 148 8.20 17.36 -1.56
CA GLN A 148 7.09 18.23 -1.99
C GLN A 148 6.58 17.85 -3.40
N PRO A 149 5.38 17.24 -3.56
CA PRO A 149 4.44 16.87 -2.52
C PRO A 149 4.95 15.73 -1.63
N LYS A 150 4.35 15.61 -0.44
CA LYS A 150 4.74 14.59 0.55
C LYS A 150 4.56 13.17 0.02
N VAL A 151 5.63 12.40 0.03
CA VAL A 151 5.64 10.95 -0.16
C VAL A 151 5.75 10.26 1.21
N LYS A 152 5.22 9.05 1.32
CA LYS A 152 5.28 8.24 2.52
C LYS A 152 5.80 6.85 2.22
N ILE A 153 6.47 6.27 3.20
CA ILE A 153 6.83 4.86 3.24
C ILE A 153 5.96 4.21 4.32
N GLU A 154 5.27 3.12 3.97
CA GLU A 154 4.55 2.25 4.90
C GLU A 154 5.27 0.90 4.92
N LEU A 155 5.88 0.56 6.07
CA LEU A 155 6.33 -0.79 6.38
C LEU A 155 5.18 -1.49 7.09
N ALA A 156 4.84 -2.71 6.68
CA ALA A 156 3.71 -3.42 7.27
C ALA A 156 3.99 -4.90 7.48
N ARG A 157 3.46 -5.42 8.59
CA ARG A 157 3.27 -6.84 8.88
C ARG A 157 1.79 -7.18 8.68
N LEU A 158 1.53 -8.19 7.89
CA LEU A 158 0.21 -8.66 7.51
C LEU A 158 0.01 -10.06 8.07
N GLU A 159 -1.20 -10.36 8.53
CA GLU A 159 -1.65 -11.72 8.81
C GLU A 159 -2.85 -12.00 7.90
N VAL A 160 -2.70 -12.98 7.02
CA VAL A 160 -3.69 -13.37 6.00
C VAL A 160 -3.68 -14.89 5.92
N LEU A 161 -4.85 -15.52 6.02
CA LEU A 161 -4.97 -16.99 6.03
C LEU A 161 -4.03 -17.68 7.04
N GLN A 162 -3.91 -17.09 8.24
CA GLN A 162 -3.03 -17.55 9.34
C GLN A 162 -1.53 -17.55 9.00
N LYS A 163 -1.13 -16.91 7.89
CA LYS A 163 0.26 -16.75 7.48
C LYS A 163 0.67 -15.28 7.60
N ILE A 164 1.96 -15.08 7.87
CA ILE A 164 2.54 -13.75 8.00
C ILE A 164 3.19 -13.36 6.68
N TYR A 165 2.99 -12.10 6.31
CA TYR A 165 3.65 -11.46 5.18
C TYR A 165 4.12 -10.08 5.58
N PHE A 166 5.14 -9.60 4.89
CA PHE A 166 5.62 -8.24 5.04
C PHE A 166 5.34 -7.44 3.78
N SER A 167 5.14 -6.14 3.93
CA SER A 167 4.89 -5.25 2.79
C SER A 167 5.58 -3.91 2.99
N VAL A 168 6.12 -3.39 1.89
CA VAL A 168 6.56 -2.00 1.78
C VAL A 168 5.68 -1.31 0.76
N CYS A 169 5.23 -0.11 1.06
CA CYS A 169 4.51 0.73 0.12
C CYS A 169 5.03 2.15 0.12
N ILE A 170 5.34 2.64 -1.07
CA ILE A 170 5.70 4.04 -1.32
C ILE A 170 4.46 4.70 -1.90
N GLU A 171 3.96 5.74 -1.25
CA GLU A 171 2.71 6.39 -1.66
C GLU A 171 2.79 7.92 -1.65
N GLY A 172 2.20 8.55 -2.66
CA GLY A 172 2.32 9.99 -2.84
C GLY A 172 1.34 10.56 -3.86
N LYS A 173 1.44 11.88 -4.04
CA LYS A 173 0.68 12.62 -5.05
C LYS A 173 1.52 13.01 -6.27
N SER A 174 2.73 12.48 -6.41
CA SER A 174 3.53 12.59 -7.64
C SER A 174 3.98 11.19 -8.02
N LEU A 175 3.73 10.79 -9.27
CA LEU A 175 4.21 9.52 -9.81
C LEU A 175 5.74 9.48 -9.82
N GLN A 176 6.37 10.54 -10.35
CA GLN A 176 7.82 10.63 -10.48
C GLN A 176 8.52 10.49 -9.12
N LEU A 177 8.02 11.19 -8.08
CA LEU A 177 8.60 11.07 -6.74
C LEU A 177 8.42 9.67 -6.16
N VAL A 178 7.23 9.07 -6.32
CA VAL A 178 6.96 7.70 -5.87
C VAL A 178 7.90 6.71 -6.54
N GLU A 179 8.06 6.76 -7.87
CA GLU A 179 8.96 5.89 -8.63
C GLU A 179 10.43 6.11 -8.23
N THR A 180 10.86 7.37 -8.12
CA THR A 180 12.24 7.72 -7.76
C THR A 180 12.60 7.19 -6.36
N ILE A 181 11.74 7.43 -5.37
CA ILE A 181 11.95 6.93 -4.01
C ILE A 181 11.93 5.41 -3.98
N SER A 182 10.99 4.78 -4.69
CA SER A 182 10.90 3.31 -4.76
C SER A 182 12.18 2.70 -5.33
N LYS A 183 12.69 3.26 -6.42
CA LYS A 183 13.94 2.81 -7.05
C LYS A 183 15.12 2.90 -6.10
N HIS A 184 15.30 4.05 -5.45
CA HIS A 184 16.42 4.21 -4.51
C HIS A 184 16.28 3.33 -3.26
N LEU A 185 15.06 3.11 -2.76
CA LEU A 185 14.80 2.34 -1.55
C LEU A 185 15.02 0.83 -1.75
N LEU A 186 14.66 0.28 -2.91
CA LEU A 186 14.53 -1.18 -3.10
C LEU A 186 15.26 -1.75 -4.34
N ASP A 187 15.85 -0.93 -5.21
CA ASP A 187 16.55 -1.36 -6.43
C ASP A 187 15.70 -2.28 -7.36
N GLU A 188 14.39 -1.99 -7.48
CA GLU A 188 13.42 -2.56 -8.46
C GLU A 188 12.99 -4.04 -8.30
N PRO A 189 12.49 -4.49 -7.12
CA PRO A 189 11.88 -5.82 -6.99
C PRO A 189 10.51 -5.86 -7.68
N VAL A 190 9.91 -7.05 -7.78
CA VAL A 190 8.56 -7.22 -8.37
C VAL A 190 7.53 -6.58 -7.44
N SER A 191 6.83 -5.56 -7.94
CA SER A 191 5.71 -4.93 -7.25
C SER A 191 4.37 -5.54 -7.67
N CYS A 192 3.39 -5.50 -6.77
CA CYS A 192 2.00 -5.71 -7.12
C CYS A 192 1.09 -4.96 -6.15
N GLU A 193 -0.15 -4.71 -6.57
CA GLU A 193 -1.14 -4.10 -5.69
C GLU A 193 -1.84 -5.14 -4.80
N TYR A 194 -2.53 -4.65 -3.78
CA TYR A 194 -3.01 -5.47 -2.67
C TYR A 194 -4.02 -6.56 -3.09
N VAL A 195 -4.92 -6.25 -4.04
CA VAL A 195 -5.94 -7.20 -4.52
C VAL A 195 -5.28 -8.35 -5.27
N THR A 196 -4.34 -8.04 -6.17
CA THR A 196 -3.53 -9.01 -6.91
C THR A 196 -2.75 -9.91 -5.96
N PHE A 197 -2.11 -9.34 -4.94
CA PHE A 197 -1.43 -10.13 -3.91
C PHE A 197 -2.39 -11.13 -3.23
N LEU A 198 -3.55 -10.66 -2.75
CA LEU A 198 -4.52 -11.54 -2.07
C LEU A 198 -5.11 -12.60 -3.00
N LYS A 199 -5.39 -12.26 -4.26
CA LYS A 199 -5.85 -13.22 -5.27
C LYS A 199 -4.81 -14.30 -5.54
N ASN A 200 -3.54 -13.94 -5.68
CA ASN A 200 -2.46 -14.91 -5.87
C ASN A 200 -2.36 -15.90 -4.70
N LEU A 201 -2.60 -15.45 -3.46
CA LEU A 201 -2.64 -16.35 -2.30
C LEU A 201 -3.77 -17.39 -2.37
N LEU A 202 -4.88 -17.02 -3.00
CA LEU A 202 -6.05 -17.88 -3.19
C LEU A 202 -6.08 -18.60 -4.54
N GLN A 203 -5.15 -18.30 -5.45
CA GLN A 203 -5.12 -18.80 -6.82
C GLN A 203 -6.37 -18.41 -7.63
N LEU A 204 -6.81 -17.15 -7.47
CA LEU A 204 -7.96 -16.55 -8.17
C LEU A 204 -7.59 -15.72 -9.39
#